data_AF-A0A973JWU7-F1
#
_entry.id   AF-A0A973JWU7-F1
#
_cell.length_a   1.000
_cell.length_b   1.000
_cell.length_c   1.000
_cell.angle_alpha   90.00
_cell.angle_beta   90.00
_cell.angle_gamma   90.00
#
_symmetry.space_group_name_H-M   'P 1'
#
loop_
_entity.id
_entity.type
_entity.pdbx_description
1 polymer ?
#
loop_
_entity_poly.entity_id
_entity_poly.type
_entity_poly.pdbx_seq_one_letter_code
_entity_poly.pdbx_strand_id
1 'polypeptide(L)'
;MTQVIELAGVAKRYDSSGAPALGPIDLGVAQGEALAVTGPSGSGKSTLLNLVAGLDRPTTGTVTVAGERVDQLSEHASARFRRERIGMVFQFFNLLDDLTVADNIQLPAQL
;
A
#
# COMPACT_ATOMS: atom_id res chain seq x y z
N MET A 1 19.76 0.02 10.90
CA MET A 1 19.15 -0.61 9.70
C MET A 1 18.07 0.34 9.21
N THR A 2 18.08 0.70 7.93
CA THR A 2 17.11 1.64 7.37
C THR A 2 15.83 0.89 7.05
N GLN A 3 14.73 1.24 7.72
CA GLN A 3 13.40 0.68 7.45
C GLN A 3 12.89 1.29 6.12
N VAL A 4 12.45 0.44 5.19
CA VAL A 4 11.80 0.89 3.95
C VAL A 4 10.29 1.05 4.12
N ILE A 5 9.67 0.32 5.06
CA ILE A 5 8.29 0.55 5.49
C ILE A 5 8.29 0.69 7.01
N GLU A 6 7.61 1.71 7.51
CA GLU A 6 7.40 1.94 8.93
C GLU A 6 5.93 2.32 9.17
N LEU A 7 5.23 1.48 9.92
CA LEU A 7 3.89 1.70 10.42
C LEU A 7 4.00 1.92 11.93
N ALA A 8 3.48 3.04 12.42
CA ALA A 8 3.45 3.35 13.85
C ALA A 8 2.02 3.64 14.30
N GLY A 9 1.47 2.77 15.16
CA GLY A 9 0.11 2.84 15.70
C GLY A 9 -0.98 2.88 14.62
N VAL A 10 -0.73 2.27 13.47
CA VAL A 10 -1.60 2.38 12.29
C VAL A 10 -2.87 1.59 12.51
N ALA A 11 -4.02 2.26 12.37
CA ALA A 11 -5.32 1.61 12.35
C ALA A 11 -6.20 2.17 11.23
N LYS A 12 -7.17 1.38 10.77
CA LYS A 12 -8.13 1.80 9.75
C LYS A 12 -9.55 1.40 10.12
N ARG A 13 -10.45 2.38 10.04
CA ARG A 13 -11.91 2.28 10.11
C ARG A 13 -12.49 3.00 8.89
N TYR A 14 -13.47 2.38 8.25
CA TYR A 14 -14.23 3.00 7.15
C TYR A 14 -15.51 3.65 7.65
N ASP A 15 -16.11 3.09 8.70
CA ASP A 15 -17.26 3.61 9.42
C ASP A 15 -16.92 3.86 10.90
N SER A 16 -17.59 4.82 11.51
CA SER A 16 -17.38 5.15 12.94
C SER A 16 -18.00 4.11 13.88
N SER A 17 -19.04 3.42 13.43
CA SER A 17 -19.82 2.45 14.21
C SER A 17 -19.44 0.98 13.98
N GLY A 18 -18.63 0.68 12.96
CA GLY A 18 -18.29 -0.69 12.60
C GLY A 18 -17.01 -1.20 13.24
N ALA A 19 -16.70 -2.46 12.94
CA ALA A 19 -15.44 -3.08 13.34
C ALA A 19 -14.28 -2.45 12.53
N PRO A 20 -13.09 -2.29 13.14
CA PRO A 20 -11.93 -1.79 12.40
C PRO A 20 -11.57 -2.75 11.28
N ALA A 21 -11.33 -2.20 10.08
CA ALA A 21 -10.79 -2.95 8.95
C ALA A 21 -9.33 -3.35 9.19
N LEU A 22 -8.59 -2.54 9.96
CA LEU A 22 -7.26 -2.86 10.47
C LEU A 22 -7.17 -2.32 11.91
N GLY A 23 -6.86 -3.20 12.87
CA GLY A 23 -6.55 -2.80 14.24
C GLY A 23 -5.22 -2.04 14.33
N PRO A 24 -4.89 -1.43 15.48
CA PRO A 24 -3.61 -0.76 15.68
C PRO A 24 -2.45 -1.75 15.48
N ILE A 25 -1.49 -1.37 14.63
CA ILE A 25 -0.28 -2.15 14.39
C ILE A 25 0.95 -1.25 14.36
N ASP A 26 2.06 -1.83 14.82
CA ASP A 26 3.42 -1.34 14.57
C ASP A 26 4.13 -2.37 13.68
N LEU A 27 4.75 -1.92 12.60
CA LEU A 27 5.46 -2.77 11.65
C LEU A 27 6.65 -2.03 11.06
N GLY A 28 7.83 -2.64 11.14
CA GLY A 28 9.01 -2.23 10.39
C GLY A 28 9.37 -3.30 9.36
N VAL A 29 9.66 -2.89 8.13
CA VAL A 29 10.23 -3.76 7.09
C VAL A 29 11.53 -3.14 6.61
N ALA A 30 12.62 -3.90 6.67
CA ALA A 30 13.93 -3.44 6.24
C ALA A 30 14.05 -3.44 4.71
N GLN A 31 14.92 -2.59 4.16
CA GLN A 31 15.23 -2.65 2.74
C GLN A 31 15.80 -4.03 2.35
N GLY A 32 15.22 -4.64 1.31
CA GLY A 32 15.61 -5.97 0.81
C GLY A 32 14.98 -7.15 1.58
N GLU A 33 14.16 -6.87 2.59
CA GLU A 33 13.41 -7.90 3.31
C GLU A 33 12.23 -8.41 2.46
N ALA A 34 12.01 -9.72 2.49
CA ALA A 34 10.81 -10.36 1.96
C ALA A 34 9.88 -10.72 3.12
N LEU A 35 8.73 -10.06 3.21
CA LEU A 35 7.75 -10.25 4.27
C LEU A 35 6.46 -10.85 3.72
N ALA A 36 5.89 -11.82 4.44
CA ALA A 36 4.59 -12.41 4.12
C ALA A 36 3.53 -11.99 5.14
N VAL A 37 2.40 -11.48 4.66
CA VAL A 37 1.23 -11.15 5.49
C VAL A 37 0.17 -12.23 5.27
N THR A 38 -0.13 -12.99 6.32
CA THR A 38 -1.10 -14.11 6.27
C THR A 38 -2.26 -13.89 7.22
N GLY A 39 -3.38 -14.57 6.99
CA GLY A 39 -4.58 -14.47 7.83
C GLY A 39 -5.88 -14.72 7.05
N PRO A 40 -7.00 -14.96 7.74
CA PRO A 40 -8.29 -15.26 7.11
C PRO A 40 -8.82 -14.08 6.28
N SER A 41 -9.72 -14.34 5.34
CA SER A 41 -10.43 -13.28 4.62
C SER A 41 -11.09 -12.31 5.60
N GLY A 42 -10.99 -11.01 5.32
CA GLY A 42 -11.48 -9.96 6.21
C GLY A 42 -10.53 -9.52 7.33
N SER A 43 -9.36 -10.14 7.50
CA SER A 43 -8.40 -9.78 8.56
C SER A 43 -7.63 -8.46 8.35
N GLY A 44 -7.97 -7.66 7.34
CA GLY A 44 -7.31 -6.37 7.08
C GLY A 44 -6.05 -6.39 6.20
N LYS A 45 -5.66 -7.54 5.62
CA LYS A 45 -4.43 -7.65 4.79
C LYS A 45 -4.43 -6.70 3.59
N SER A 46 -5.52 -6.67 2.83
CA SER A 46 -5.63 -5.76 1.68
C SER A 46 -5.64 -4.30 2.13
N THR A 47 -6.25 -4.01 3.27
CA THR A 47 -6.22 -2.68 3.88
C THR A 47 -4.79 -2.27 4.24
N LEU A 48 -4.02 -3.14 4.88
CA LEU A 48 -2.60 -2.91 5.15
C LEU A 48 -1.82 -2.60 3.87
N LEU A 49 -1.95 -3.44 2.83
CA LEU A 49 -1.24 -3.25 1.56
C LEU A 49 -1.63 -1.95 0.87
N ASN A 50 -2.91 -1.58 0.90
CA ASN A 50 -3.39 -0.32 0.32
C ASN A 50 -2.85 0.91 1.06
N LEU A 51 -2.73 0.86 2.39
CA LEU A 51 -2.14 1.93 3.20
C LEU A 51 -0.65 2.12 2.84
N VAL A 52 0.12 1.01 2.78
CA VAL A 52 1.54 1.05 2.37
C VAL A 52 1.69 1.57 0.94
N ALA A 53 0.81 1.18 0.02
CA ALA A 53 0.81 1.67 -1.36
C ALA A 53 0.33 3.13 -1.48
N GLY A 54 -0.10 3.79 -0.41
CA GLY A 54 -0.68 5.15 -0.46
C GLY A 54 -2.02 5.22 -1.20
N LEU A 55 -2.69 4.10 -1.44
CA LEU A 55 -4.03 4.04 -2.05
C LEU A 55 -5.14 4.42 -1.05
N ASP A 56 -4.82 4.41 0.24
CA ASP A 56 -5.73 4.76 1.32
C ASP A 56 -4.96 5.50 2.43
N ARG A 57 -5.66 6.10 3.38
CA ARG A 57 -5.08 6.77 4.54
C ARG A 57 -5.47 6.08 5.84
N PRO A 58 -4.57 6.01 6.83
CA PRO A 58 -4.92 5.48 8.14
C PRO A 58 -5.96 6.37 8.81
N THR A 59 -6.76 5.80 9.69
CA THR A 59 -7.62 6.57 10.60
C THR A 59 -6.79 7.17 11.74
N THR A 60 -5.81 6.41 12.22
CA THR A 60 -4.86 6.83 13.26
C THR A 60 -3.48 6.26 12.96
N GLY A 61 -2.45 6.88 13.52
CA GLY A 61 -1.06 6.45 13.33
C GLY A 61 -0.46 7.01 12.04
N THR A 62 0.71 6.50 11.67
CA THR A 62 1.51 7.05 10.58
C THR A 62 2.03 5.97 9.66
N VAL A 63 2.08 6.27 8.35
CA VAL A 63 2.59 5.35 7.34
C VAL A 63 3.77 6.03 6.64
N THR A 64 4.97 5.50 6.85
CA THR A 64 6.18 5.97 6.17
C THR A 64 6.67 4.88 5.23
N VAL A 65 6.91 5.23 3.96
CA VAL A 65 7.47 4.29 2.96
C VAL A 65 8.59 4.99 2.21
N ALA A 66 9.74 4.32 2.11
CA ALA A 66 10.97 4.86 1.52
C ALA A 66 11.36 6.25 2.09
N GLY A 67 11.09 6.49 3.37
CA GLY A 67 11.37 7.75 4.06
C GLY A 67 10.30 8.84 3.88
N GLU A 68 9.21 8.57 3.17
CA GLU A 68 8.15 9.54 2.88
C GLU A 68 6.86 9.22 3.63
N ARG A 69 6.22 10.24 4.22
CA ARG A 69 4.95 10.14 4.94
C ARG A 69 3.78 10.04 3.96
N VAL A 70 3.54 8.84 3.46
CA VAL A 70 2.53 8.58 2.41
C VAL A 70 1.11 8.90 2.86
N ASP A 71 0.83 8.83 4.17
CA ASP A 71 -0.46 9.21 4.75
C ASP A 71 -0.79 10.71 4.63
N GLN A 72 0.21 11.56 4.39
CA GLN A 72 0.07 13.02 4.28
C GLN A 72 0.03 13.52 2.84
N LEU A 73 0.38 12.68 1.86
CA LEU A 73 0.44 13.08 0.46
C LEU A 73 -0.92 13.50 -0.07
N SER A 74 -0.97 14.51 -0.94
CA SER A 74 -2.15 14.77 -1.75
C SER A 74 -2.41 13.59 -2.70
N GLU A 75 -3.59 13.50 -3.28
CA GLU A 75 -3.90 12.44 -4.25
C GLU A 75 -2.91 12.41 -5.42
N HIS A 76 -2.59 13.57 -5.99
CA HIS A 76 -1.59 13.70 -7.05
C HIS A 76 -0.19 13.28 -6.59
N ALA A 77 0.23 13.68 -5.39
CA ALA A 77 1.53 13.29 -4.86
C ALA A 77 1.61 11.80 -4.56
N SER A 78 0.53 11.20 -4.06
CA SER A 78 0.41 9.77 -3.82
C SER A 78 0.46 8.96 -5.12
N ALA A 79 -0.21 9.43 -6.19
CA ALA A 79 -0.12 8.81 -7.51
C ALA A 79 1.31 8.83 -8.06
N ARG A 80 2.02 9.97 -7.92
CA ARG A 80 3.44 10.07 -8.30
C ARG A 80 4.32 9.15 -7.47
N PHE A 81 4.13 9.14 -6.15
CA PHE A 81 4.86 8.24 -5.24
C PHE A 81 4.71 6.78 -5.66
N ARG A 82 3.47 6.33 -5.96
CA ARG A 82 3.24 4.95 -6.41
C ARG A 82 4.03 4.61 -7.67
N ARG A 83 4.02 5.48 -8.67
CA ARG A 83 4.78 5.26 -9.92
C ARG A 83 6.28 5.13 -9.69
N GLU A 84 6.82 5.89 -8.75
CA GLU A 84 8.26 5.94 -8.50
C GLU A 84 8.75 4.84 -7.54
N ARG A 85 7.90 4.38 -6.62
CA ARG A 85 8.32 3.58 -5.46
C ARG A 85 7.59 2.26 -5.28
N ILE A 86 6.43 2.06 -5.90
CA ILE A 86 5.55 0.91 -5.63
C ILE A 86 5.28 0.12 -6.91
N GLY A 87 5.65 -1.16 -6.90
CA GLY A 87 5.15 -2.16 -7.84
C GLY A 87 4.02 -2.98 -7.21
N MET A 88 2.94 -3.25 -7.94
CA MET A 88 1.83 -4.07 -7.46
C MET A 88 1.51 -5.18 -8.45
N VAL A 89 1.30 -6.38 -7.94
CA VAL A 89 0.79 -7.53 -8.69
C VAL A 89 -0.36 -8.12 -7.91
N PHE A 90 -1.45 -8.44 -8.60
CA PHE A 90 -2.68 -8.95 -8.01
C PHE A 90 -2.87 -10.44 -8.33
N GLN A 91 -3.73 -11.11 -7.56
CA GLN A 91 -4.07 -12.52 -7.80
C GLN A 91 -4.74 -12.72 -9.17
N PHE A 92 -5.64 -11.81 -9.55
CA PHE A 92 -6.17 -11.74 -10.89
C PHE A 92 -5.33 -10.75 -11.69
N PHE A 93 -4.83 -11.19 -12.84
CA PHE A 93 -3.97 -10.39 -13.69
C PHE A 93 -4.82 -9.28 -14.33
N ASN A 94 -4.74 -8.06 -13.79
CA ASN A 94 -5.44 -6.86 -14.27
C ASN A 94 -4.78 -6.32 -15.56
N LEU A 95 -4.58 -7.18 -16.56
CA LEU A 95 -4.03 -6.80 -17.85
C LEU A 95 -5.16 -6.25 -18.74
N LEU A 96 -4.80 -5.33 -19.62
CA LEU A 96 -5.70 -4.86 -20.67
C LEU A 96 -5.60 -5.82 -21.86
N ASP A 97 -6.70 -6.50 -22.15
CA ASP A 97 -6.77 -7.57 -23.16
C ASP A 97 -6.47 -7.07 -24.58
N ASP A 98 -6.74 -5.78 -24.84
CA ASP A 98 -6.48 -5.13 -26.14
C ASP A 98 -4.99 -4.75 -26.32
N LEU A 99 -4.16 -4.92 -25.30
CA LEU A 99 -2.75 -4.54 -25.31
C LEU A 99 -1.84 -5.77 -25.32
N THR A 100 -0.68 -5.64 -25.97
CA THR A 100 0.34 -6.68 -25.85
C THR A 100 0.89 -6.74 -24.43
N VAL A 101 1.61 -7.82 -24.10
CA VAL A 101 2.33 -7.92 -22.81
C VAL A 101 3.32 -6.77 -22.64
N ALA A 102 4.03 -6.40 -23.71
CA ALA A 102 4.99 -5.29 -23.68
C ALA A 102 4.28 -3.95 -23.41
N ASP A 103 3.14 -3.72 -24.05
CA ASP A 103 2.36 -2.49 -23.85
C ASP A 103 1.83 -2.42 -22.41
N ASN A 104 1.32 -3.52 -21.86
CA ASN A 104 0.89 -3.59 -20.44
C ASN A 104 2.04 -3.27 -19.47
N ILE A 105 3.26 -3.74 -19.75
CA ILE A 105 4.45 -3.45 -18.92
C ILE A 105 4.86 -1.98 -19.04
N GLN A 106 4.75 -1.38 -20.23
CA GLN A 106 5.17 -0.01 -20.48
C GLN A 106 4.16 1.03 -19.99
N LEU A 107 2.87 0.70 -19.98
CA LEU A 107 1.78 1.63 -19.67
C LEU A 107 1.98 2.43 -18.37
N PRO A 108 2.36 1.83 -17.22
CA PRO A 108 2.56 2.60 -15.98
C PRO A 108 3.66 3.66 -16.07
N ALA A 109 4.65 3.50 -16.96
CA ALA A 109 5.72 4.47 -17.17
C ALA A 109 5.31 5.63 -18.08
N GLN A 110 4.16 5.54 -18.75
CA GLN A 110 3.65 6.56 -19.68
C GLN A 110 2.58 7.47 -19.05
N LEU A 111 2.13 7.16 -17.81
CA LEU A 111 1.07 7.86 -17.05
C LEU A 111 1.64 8.72 -15.90
#